data_AF-A0A9W6QKJ1-F1
#
_entry.id   AF-A0A9W6QKJ1-F1
#
_cell.length_a   1.000
_cell.length_b   1.000
_cell.length_c   1.000
_cell.angle_alpha   90.00
_cell.angle_beta   90.00
_cell.angle_gamma   90.00
#
_symmetry.space_group_name_H-M   'P 1'
#
loop_
_entity.id
_entity.type
_entity.pdbx_description
1 polymer ?
#
loop_
_entity_poly.entity_id
_entity_poly.type
_entity_poly.pdbx_seq_one_letter_code
_entity_poly.pdbx_strand_id
1 'polypeptide(L)' 'MRQGPVIVDTFVTITTDCPMRLETDPEGIDVHFNESITGQDLTLRFTHDALEALITLVKTELSA' A
#
# COMPACT_ATOMS: atom_id res chain seq x y z
N MET A 1 -32.53 8.06 4.90
CA MET A 1 -31.47 7.14 5.37
C MET A 1 -30.16 7.60 4.74
N ARG A 2 -29.22 8.16 5.52
CA ARG A 2 -27.88 8.52 4.99
C ARG A 2 -27.04 7.25 4.95
N GLN A 3 -26.72 6.75 3.77
CA GLN A 3 -25.68 5.73 3.61
C GLN A 3 -24.34 6.44 3.78
N GLY A 4 -23.74 6.29 4.96
CA GLY A 4 -22.33 6.62 5.14
C GLY A 4 -21.45 5.65 4.34
N PRO A 5 -20.18 6.00 4.07
CA PRO A 5 -19.26 5.09 3.41
C PRO A 5 -19.16 3.78 4.19
N VAL A 6 -19.25 2.65 3.49
CA VAL A 6 -18.95 1.34 4.07
C VAL A 6 -17.43 1.27 4.22
N ILE A 7 -16.95 1.29 5.47
CA ILE A 7 -15.54 1.06 5.79
C ILE A 7 -15.38 -0.46 5.88
N VAL A 8 -14.61 -1.04 4.96
CA VAL A 8 -14.24 -2.45 5.00
C VAL A 8 -12.79 -2.53 5.44
N ASP A 9 -12.56 -2.98 6.68
CA ASP A 9 -11.22 -3.22 7.22
C ASP A 9 -10.67 -4.53 6.66
N THR A 10 -10.20 -4.49 5.40
CA THR A 10 -9.47 -5.62 4.81
C THR A 10 -8.03 -5.56 5.29
N PHE A 11 -7.65 -6.48 6.18
CA PHE A 11 -6.26 -6.65 6.59
C PHE A 11 -5.52 -7.54 5.58
N VAL A 12 -4.51 -6.97 4.92
CA VAL A 12 -3.58 -7.72 4.07
C VAL A 12 -2.24 -7.80 4.79
N THR A 13 -1.76 -9.03 5.00
CA THR A 13 -0.41 -9.25 5.54
C THR A 13 0.56 -9.46 4.40
N ILE A 14 1.50 -8.54 4.22
CA ILE A 14 2.56 -8.64 3.23
C ILE A 14 3.78 -9.29 3.89
N THR A 15 4.13 -10.48 3.44
CA THR A 15 5.30 -11.23 3.90
C THR A 15 6.52 -10.91 3.05
N THR A 16 7.73 -11.26 3.52
CA THR A 16 9.00 -10.93 2.84
C THR A 16 9.19 -11.62 1.48
N ASP A 17 8.43 -12.67 1.21
CA ASP A 17 8.38 -13.42 -0.05
C ASP A 17 7.32 -12.90 -1.02
N CYS A 18 6.50 -11.91 -0.62
CA CYS A 18 5.56 -11.26 -1.52
C CYS A 18 6.32 -10.48 -2.62
N PRO A 19 6.15 -10.82 -3.91
CA PRO A 19 6.79 -10.08 -4.97
C PRO A 19 6.17 -8.68 -5.08
N MET A 20 7.00 -7.66 -4.92
CA MET A 20 6.57 -6.25 -5.02
C MET A 20 7.23 -5.58 -6.22
N ARG A 21 6.48 -4.72 -6.90
CA ARG A 21 7.00 -3.87 -7.99
C ARG A 21 6.56 -2.43 -7.76
N LEU A 22 7.45 -1.50 -8.07
CA LEU A 22 7.17 -0.06 -8.05
C LEU A 22 7.08 0.46 -9.48
N GLU A 23 6.09 1.28 -9.74
CA GLU A 23 5.96 2.11 -10.94
C GLU A 23 5.83 3.57 -10.51
N THR A 24 6.50 4.48 -11.21
CA THR A 24 6.54 5.89 -10.85
C THR A 24 6.21 6.73 -12.05
N ASP A 25 5.28 7.67 -11.85
CA ASP A 25 4.84 8.63 -12.85
C ASP A 25 4.85 10.05 -12.25
N PRO A 26 4.58 11.11 -13.04
CA PRO A 26 4.56 12.48 -12.52
C PRO A 26 3.49 12.76 -11.44
N GLU A 27 2.47 11.93 -11.34
CA GLU A 27 1.36 12.09 -10.39
C GLU A 27 1.57 11.30 -9.10
N GLY A 28 2.44 10.28 -9.09
CA GLY A 28 2.72 9.48 -7.90
C GLY A 28 3.53 8.21 -8.12
N ILE A 29 3.41 7.32 -7.14
CA ILE A 29 4.09 6.02 -7.07
C ILE A 29 3.03 4.95 -6.84
N ASP A 30 2.99 3.98 -7.76
CA ASP A 30 2.16 2.79 -7.65
C ASP A 30 3.00 1.63 -7.09
N VAL A 31 2.54 1.08 -5.97
CA VAL A 31 3.11 -0.11 -5.32
C VAL A 31 2.23 -1.30 -5.65
N HIS A 32 2.74 -2.17 -6.52
CA HIS A 32 2.05 -3.40 -6.90
C HIS A 32 2.51 -4.56 -6.01
N PHE A 33 1.55 -5.25 -5.42
CA PHE A 33 1.74 -6.49 -4.67
C PHE A 33 1.27 -7.64 -5.56
N ASN A 34 2.20 -8.45 -6.04
CA ASN A 34 1.92 -9.49 -7.04
C ASN A 34 1.35 -10.73 -6.35
N GLU A 35 0.04 -10.93 -6.44
CA GLU A 35 -0.65 -12.08 -5.89
C GLU A 35 -0.73 -13.24 -6.89
N SER A 36 0.32 -14.06 -6.96
CA SER A 36 0.20 -15.37 -7.63
C SER A 36 -0.01 -16.52 -6.64
N ILE A 37 -1.06 -16.41 -5.84
CA ILE A 37 -1.77 -17.57 -5.24
C ILE A 37 -3.30 -17.35 -5.27
N THR A 38 -3.77 -16.10 -5.11
CA THR A 38 -5.21 -15.73 -5.02
C THR A 38 -5.76 -15.01 -6.26
N GLY A 39 -4.90 -14.46 -7.12
CA GLY A 39 -5.29 -13.80 -8.37
C GLY A 39 -5.88 -12.40 -8.20
N GLN A 40 -5.63 -11.69 -7.08
CA GLN A 40 -6.06 -10.30 -6.91
C GLN A 40 -4.85 -9.37 -7.04
N ASP A 41 -4.82 -8.52 -8.06
CA ASP A 41 -3.77 -7.50 -8.12
C ASP A 41 -4.10 -6.39 -7.11
N LEU A 42 -3.44 -6.40 -5.95
CA LEU A 42 -3.50 -5.26 -5.03
C LEU A 42 -2.46 -4.23 -5.46
N THR A 43 -2.92 -3.05 -5.83
CA THR A 43 -2.07 -1.89 -6.11
C THR A 43 -2.45 -0.74 -5.18
N LEU A 44 -1.46 -0.17 -4.50
CA LEU A 44 -1.61 1.04 -3.69
C LEU A 44 -0.90 2.20 -4.39
N ARG A 45 -1.64 3.28 -4.66
CA ARG A 45 -1.09 4.52 -5.24
C ARG A 45 -0.87 5.55 -4.15
N PHE A 46 0.31 6.14 -4.12
CA PHE A 46 0.68 7.22 -3.22
C PHE A 46 1.13 8.44 -4.00
N THR A 47 0.84 9.64 -3.51
CA THR A 47 1.65 10.81 -3.89
C THR A 47 3.05 10.67 -3.28
N HIS A 48 4.03 11.34 -3.86
CA HIS A 48 5.41 11.31 -3.37
C HIS A 48 5.50 11.71 -1.88
N ASP A 49 4.89 12.85 -1.51
CA ASP A 49 4.89 13.36 -0.14
C ASP A 49 4.24 12.39 0.86
N ALA A 50 3.14 11.74 0.45
CA ALA A 50 2.44 10.78 1.31
C ALA A 50 3.29 9.52 1.53
N LEU A 51 3.99 9.03 0.51
CA LEU A 51 4.88 7.88 0.65
C LEU A 51 6.09 8.22 1.51
N GLU A 52 6.68 9.40 1.36
CA GLU A 52 7.80 9.85 2.19
C GLU A 52 7.41 9.96 3.67
N ALA A 53 6.23 10.53 3.95
CA ALA A 53 5.68 10.58 5.31
C ALA A 53 5.46 9.17 5.90
N LEU A 54 4.91 8.24 5.11
CA LEU A 54 4.72 6.85 5.52
C LEU A 54 6.04 6.15 5.86
N ILE A 55 7.04 6.27 4.98
CA ILE A 55 8.38 5.69 5.19
C ILE A 55 9.00 6.23 6.48
N THR A 56 8.86 7.53 6.74
CA THR A 56 9.37 8.18 7.94
C THR A 56 8.72 7.61 9.20
N LEU A 57 7.39 7.48 9.20
CA LEU A 57 6.63 6.91 10.31
C LEU A 57 7.06 5.46 10.59
N VAL A 58 7.12 4.62 9.55
CA VAL A 58 7.50 3.21 9.67
C VAL A 58 8.94 3.06 10.17
N LYS A 59 9.89 3.85 9.65
CA LYS A 59 11.29 3.80 10.12
C LYS A 59 11.43 4.22 11.58
N THR A 60 10.65 5.21 12.01
CA THR A 60 10.63 5.66 13.41
C THR A 60 10.18 4.53 14.33
N GLU A 61 9.09 3.84 13.97
CA GLU A 61 8.58 2.69 14.73
C GLU A 61 9.56 1.51 14.76
N LEU A 62 10.17 1.17 13.61
CA LEU A 62 11.14 0.06 13.53
C LEU A 62 12.46 0.33 14.27
N SER A 63 12.73 1.58 14.64
CA SER A 63 13.95 1.98 15.36
C SER A 63 13.73 2.18 16.86
N ALA A 64 12.48 2.11 17.34
CA ALA A 64 12.10 2.23 18.75
C ALA A 64 12.21 0.88 19.48
#